data_AF-A0A2V6PXI8-F1
#
_entry.id   AF-A0A2V6PXI8-F1
#
_cell.length_a   1.000
_cell.length_b   1.000
_cell.length_c   1.000
_cell.angle_alpha   90.00
_cell.angle_beta   90.00
_cell.angle_gamma   90.00
#
_symmetry.space_group_name_H-M   'P 1'
#
loop_
_entity.id
_entity.type
_entity.pdbx_description
1 polymer ?
#
loop_
_entity_poly.entity_id
_entity_poly.type
_entity_poly.pdbx_seq_one_letter_code
_entity_poly.pdbx_strand_id
1 'polypeptide(L)'
;SFKARLVAADVTGALTYLSPAIHTEFGQVFQVLGSDLPAVGASLEDLFVVEQFDDLAETAIVRQEDLASFLYFIYFRRDGLGRWLIEEM
;
A
#
# COMPACT_ATOMS: atom_id res chain seq x y z
N SER A 1 -1.22 -6.64 9.34
CA SER A 1 -1.31 -5.97 8.03
C SER A 1 0.08 -5.56 7.58
N PHE A 2 0.25 -5.26 6.29
CA PHE A 2 1.50 -4.73 5.74
C PHE A 2 1.98 -3.49 6.51
N LYS A 3 1.12 -2.48 6.67
CA LYS A 3 1.37 -1.25 7.45
C LYS A 3 1.90 -1.52 8.87
N ALA A 4 1.27 -2.42 9.62
CA ALA A 4 1.70 -2.75 10.98
C ALA A 4 3.13 -3.33 11.03
N ARG A 5 3.54 -4.08 10.00
CA ARG A 5 4.90 -4.63 9.89
C ARG A 5 5.92 -3.53 9.60
N LEU A 6 5.59 -2.58 8.73
CA LEU A 6 6.44 -1.41 8.46
C LEU A 6 6.65 -0.57 9.72
N VAL A 7 5.58 -0.29 10.48
CA VAL A 7 5.64 0.46 11.75
C VAL A 7 6.51 -0.26 12.80
N ALA A 8 6.48 -1.59 12.83
CA ALA A 8 7.31 -2.39 13.73
C ALA A 8 8.76 -2.56 13.25
N ALA A 9 9.15 -1.94 12.13
CA ALA A 9 10.42 -2.20 11.43
C ALA A 9 10.66 -3.69 11.08
N ASP A 10 9.59 -4.48 10.97
CA ASP A 10 9.62 -5.90 10.62
C ASP A 10 9.67 -6.06 9.09
N VAL A 11 10.86 -5.88 8.52
CA VAL A 11 11.11 -5.95 7.07
C VAL A 11 10.73 -7.32 6.51
N THR A 12 11.16 -8.40 7.15
CA THR A 12 10.86 -9.76 6.71
C THR A 12 9.36 -10.01 6.71
N GLY A 13 8.66 -9.61 7.77
CA GLY A 13 7.21 -9.70 7.86
C GLY A 13 6.50 -8.83 6.83
N ALA A 14 6.99 -7.62 6.54
CA ALA A 14 6.41 -6.74 5.53
C ALA A 14 6.52 -7.33 4.12
N LEU A 15 7.67 -7.92 3.76
CA LEU A 15 7.89 -8.57 2.47
C LEU A 15 6.89 -9.70 2.20
N THR A 16 6.41 -10.42 3.22
CA THR A 16 5.41 -11.49 3.03
C THR A 16 4.07 -11.02 2.45
N TYR A 17 3.77 -9.72 2.49
CA TYR A 17 2.57 -9.13 1.90
C TYR A 17 2.75 -8.74 0.42
N LEU A 18 3.98 -8.84 -0.11
CA LEU A 18 4.30 -8.49 -1.48
C LEU A 18 4.43 -9.75 -2.35
N SER A 19 4.24 -9.59 -3.67
CA SER A 19 4.53 -10.65 -4.63
C SER A 19 6.01 -11.04 -4.58
N PRO A 20 6.38 -12.33 -4.63
CA PRO A 20 7.78 -12.78 -4.62
C PRO A 20 8.66 -12.10 -5.66
N ALA A 21 8.07 -11.76 -6.83
CA ALA A 21 8.78 -11.11 -7.93
C ALA A 21 9.37 -9.74 -7.56
N ILE A 22 8.83 -9.05 -6.56
CA ILE A 22 9.25 -7.70 -6.13
C ILE A 22 9.95 -7.69 -4.76
N HIS A 23 10.17 -8.85 -4.14
CA HIS A 23 10.78 -8.92 -2.80
C HIS A 23 12.18 -8.32 -2.75
N THR A 24 13.02 -8.59 -3.74
CA THR A 24 14.40 -8.08 -3.79
C THR A 24 14.43 -6.56 -3.86
N GLU A 25 13.60 -5.97 -4.74
CA GLU A 25 13.53 -4.52 -4.95
C GLU A 25 13.02 -3.81 -3.69
N PHE A 26 11.88 -4.26 -3.14
CA PHE A 26 11.34 -3.64 -1.93
C PHE A 26 12.19 -3.93 -0.69
N GLY A 27 12.90 -5.06 -0.63
CA GLY A 27 13.85 -5.35 0.44
C GLY A 27 14.98 -4.31 0.48
N GLN A 28 15.50 -3.91 -0.68
CA GLN A 28 16.49 -2.83 -0.77
C GLN A 28 15.90 -1.48 -0.34
N VAL A 29 14.68 -1.15 -0.78
CA VAL A 29 14.00 0.09 -0.37
C VAL A 29 13.82 0.15 1.15
N PHE A 30 13.33 -0.92 1.77
CA PHE A 30 13.14 -0.98 3.22
C PHE A 30 14.46 -0.87 3.98
N GLN A 31 15.54 -1.45 3.45
CA GLN A 31 16.87 -1.33 4.02
C GLN A 31 17.43 0.10 3.91
N VAL A 32 17.20 0.78 2.79
CA VAL A 32 17.59 2.19 2.58
C VAL A 32 16.82 3.12 3.52
N LEU A 33 15.51 2.88 3.70
CA LEU A 33 14.68 3.65 4.63
C LEU A 33 15.12 3.47 6.09
N GLY A 34 15.60 2.28 6.47
CA GLY A 34 16.22 2.04 7.77
C GLY A 34 15.36 2.51 8.94
N SER A 35 15.87 3.47 9.71
CA SER A 35 15.18 4.06 10.87
C SER A 35 13.93 4.88 10.53
N ASP A 36 13.79 5.31 9.28
CA ASP A 36 12.64 6.11 8.83
C ASP A 36 11.45 5.22 8.43
N LEU A 37 11.68 3.91 8.27
CA LEU A 37 10.65 2.96 7.85
C LEU A 37 9.40 2.97 8.76
N PRO A 38 9.51 3.04 10.10
CA PRO A 38 8.34 3.16 10.96
C PRO A 38 7.51 4.43 10.72
N ALA A 39 8.19 5.57 10.52
CA ALA A 39 7.52 6.86 10.31
C ALA A 39 6.81 6.89 8.94
N VAL A 40 7.45 6.36 7.91
CA VAL A 40 6.83 6.17 6.58
C VAL A 40 5.66 5.20 6.66
N GLY A 41 5.79 4.08 7.38
CA GLY A 41 4.69 3.14 7.59
C GLY A 41 3.50 3.79 8.31
N ALA A 42 3.76 4.66 9.29
CA ALA A 42 2.73 5.36 10.03
C ALA A 42 2.00 6.43 9.20
N SER A 43 2.65 7.01 8.18
CA SER A 43 2.02 8.01 7.29
C SER A 43 1.13 7.41 6.21
N LEU A 44 1.18 6.09 6.00
CA LEU A 44 0.28 5.42 5.06
C LEU A 44 -1.16 5.45 5.56
N GLU A 45 -2.08 5.87 4.70
CA GLU A 45 -3.51 5.77 4.97
C GLU A 45 -4.00 4.33 4.85
N ASP A 46 -5.12 4.04 5.52
CA ASP A 46 -5.76 2.74 5.42
C ASP A 46 -6.59 2.72 4.12
N LEU A 47 -6.20 1.83 3.21
CA LEU A 47 -6.89 1.57 1.94
C LEU A 47 -7.90 0.45 2.15
N PHE A 48 -9.17 0.72 1.90
CA PHE A 48 -10.24 -0.26 2.01
C PHE A 48 -10.65 -0.74 0.62
N VAL A 49 -10.60 -2.05 0.37
CA VAL A 49 -11.15 -2.62 -0.87
C VAL A 49 -12.67 -2.67 -0.73
N VAL A 50 -13.38 -1.96 -1.61
CA VAL A 50 -14.85 -1.91 -1.64
C VAL A 50 -15.37 -3.07 -2.49
N GLU A 51 -14.83 -3.23 -3.69
CA GLU A 51 -15.15 -4.29 -4.62
C GLU A 51 -13.91 -4.73 -5.40
N GLN A 52 -13.84 -6.01 -5.76
CA GLN A 52 -12.81 -6.52 -6.66
C GLN A 52 -13.46 -7.50 -7.64
N PHE A 53 -13.30 -7.24 -8.93
CA PHE A 53 -13.75 -8.09 -10.01
C PHE A 53 -12.61 -8.31 -11.01
N ASP A 54 -12.19 -9.57 -11.16
CA ASP A 54 -11.05 -9.98 -11.99
C ASP A 54 -9.77 -9.15 -11.72
N ASP A 55 -9.38 -8.32 -12.69
CA ASP A 55 -8.20 -7.47 -12.69
C ASP A 55 -8.50 -6.03 -12.27
N LEU A 56 -9.74 -5.71 -11.87
CA LEU A 56 -10.16 -4.38 -11.40
C LEU A 56 -10.47 -4.42 -9.89
N ALA A 57 -9.99 -3.42 -9.15
CA ALA A 57 -10.31 -3.22 -7.75
C ALA A 57 -10.77 -1.77 -7.52
N GLU A 58 -11.96 -1.62 -6.95
CA GLU A 58 -12.42 -0.37 -6.38
C GLU A 58 -12.00 -0.31 -4.92
N THR A 59 -11.38 0.80 -4.55
CA THR A 59 -10.93 1.03 -3.18
C THR A 59 -11.38 2.39 -2.69
N ALA A 60 -11.44 2.56 -1.37
CA ALA A 60 -11.76 3.81 -0.72
C ALA A 60 -10.67 4.21 0.27
N ILE A 61 -10.37 5.51 0.31
CA ILE A 61 -9.59 6.15 1.37
C ILE A 61 -10.38 7.31 1.98
N VAL A 62 -10.17 7.55 3.27
CA VAL A 62 -10.71 8.73 3.96
C VAL A 62 -9.55 9.67 4.26
N ARG A 63 -9.59 10.86 3.68
CA ARG A 63 -8.63 11.92 3.95
C ARG A 63 -9.24 13.02 4.78
N GLN A 64 -8.47 13.53 5.75
CA GLN A 64 -8.79 14.79 6.39
C GLN A 64 -8.15 15.93 5.60
N GLU A 65 -8.97 16.87 5.17
CA GLU A 65 -8.55 18.10 4.52
C GLU A 65 -9.20 19.27 5.28
N ASP A 66 -8.35 20.11 5.86
CA ASP A 66 -8.74 21.16 6.81
C ASP A 66 -9.63 20.63 7.95
N LEU A 67 -10.91 21.00 7.97
CA LEU A 67 -11.90 20.65 8.99
C LEU A 67 -12.92 19.63 8.49
N ALA A 68 -12.72 19.05 7.30
CA ALA A 68 -13.63 18.12 6.67
C ALA A 68 -12.96 16.79 6.33
N SER A 69 -13.77 15.73 6.27
CA SER A 69 -13.33 14.41 5.81
C SER A 69 -13.89 14.15 4.43
N PHE A 70 -12.99 13.78 3.51
CA PHE A 70 -13.31 13.47 2.13
C PHE A 70 -13.12 11.97 1.91
N LEU A 71 -14.09 11.35 1.25
CA LEU A 71 -14.03 9.97 0.81
C LEU A 71 -13.61 9.97 -0.66
N TYR A 72 -12.46 9.36 -0.94
CA TYR A 72 -11.96 9.18 -2.31
C TYR A 72 -12.08 7.73 -2.72
N PHE A 73 -12.48 7.51 -3.97
CA PHE A 73 -12.45 6.19 -4.59
C PHE A 73 -11.26 6.12 -5.53
N ILE A 74 -10.45 5.07 -5.41
CA ILE A 74 -9.30 4.84 -6.28
C ILE A 74 -9.51 3.49 -6.97
N TYR A 75 -9.47 3.51 -8.29
CA TYR A 75 -9.62 2.32 -9.13
C TYR A 75 -8.25 1.81 -9.53
N PHE A 76 -8.01 0.54 -9.25
CA PHE A 76 -6.75 -0.13 -9.60
C PHE A 76 -6.99 -1.20 -10.64
N ARG A 77 -6.10 -1.28 -11.62
CA ARG A 77 -6.04 -2.40 -12.57
C ARG A 77 -4.77 -3.21 -12.39
N ARG A 78 -4.89 -4.54 -12.41
CA ARG A 78 -3.76 -5.45 -12.31
C ARG A 78 -3.10 -5.63 -13.67
N ASP A 79 -1.81 -5.39 -13.76
CA ASP A 79 -1.04 -5.60 -14.99
C ASP A 79 -0.65 -7.08 -15.21
N GLY A 80 -0.06 -7.37 -16.38
CA GLY A 80 0.41 -8.71 -16.73
C GLY A 80 1.54 -9.28 -15.86
N LEU A 81 2.09 -8.48 -14.94
CA LEU A 81 3.08 -8.89 -13.93
C LEU A 81 2.45 -9.06 -12.54
N GLY A 82 1.13 -8.88 -12.43
CA GLY A 82 0.38 -9.00 -11.18
C GLY A 82 0.43 -7.77 -10.29
N ARG A 83 0.90 -6.61 -10.79
CA ARG A 83 0.99 -5.36 -10.03
C ARG A 83 -0.31 -4.57 -10.18
N TRP A 84 -0.81 -4.00 -9.09
CA TRP A 84 -1.94 -3.08 -9.14
C TRP A 84 -1.45 -1.67 -9.47
N LEU A 85 -1.98 -1.10 -10.55
CA LEU A 85 -1.69 0.25 -11.04
C LEU A 85 -2.94 1.12 -10.88
N ILE A 86 -2.77 2.41 -10.59
CA ILE A 86 -3.90 3.35 -10.57
C ILE A 86 -4.41 3.51 -12.00
N GLU A 87 -5.69 3.22 -12.21
CA GLU A 87 -6.40 3.44 -13.47
C GLU A 87 -7.10 4.80 -13.47
N GLU A 88 -7.79 5.13 -12.38
CA GLU A 88 -8.54 6.38 -12.18
C GLU A 88 -8.58 6.77 -10.69
N MET A 89 -8.67 8.08 -10.42
CA MET A 89 -8.79 8.68 -9.07
C MET A 89 -9.73 9.89 -9.10
#